data_AF-A0A382EKW7-F1
#
_entry.id   AF-A0A382EKW7-F1
#
_cell.length_a   1.000
_cell.length_b   1.000
_cell.length_c   1.000
_cell.angle_alpha   90.00
_cell.angle_beta   90.00
_cell.angle_gamma   90.00
#
_symmetry.space_group_name_H-M   'P 1'
#
loop_
_entity.id
_entity.type
_entity.pdbx_description
1 polymer ?
#
loop_
_entity_poly.entity_id
_entity_poly.type
_entity_poly.pdbx_seq_one_letter_code
_entity_poly.pdbx_strand_id
1 'polypeptide(L)'
;MGDIDDSSIDLRQSGHNQEIGWVDWWGSGAAWGGDVDYDDQEIKVWQNCTKSASAGCNKNDVGFHISYGTDNTLWWGQGYYFSDRTDTSWTYDNSEGGGHTANFDIHGSSNSVKGYQRNCSAGACSGHTAKIYAYGNDNDVFVIQDSDGSKNLDLTIGTAYVASNDNEVDVEQTGYATHSATITLAGSYPTDLWLKQEGGSAQTYSLSQNCQTSGGCSISVTQN
;
A
#
# COMPACT_ATOMS: atom_id res chain seq x y z
N MET A 1 -20.25 2.30 -1.08
CA MET A 1 -20.61 2.36 0.35
C MET A 1 -22.07 2.00 0.53
N GLY A 2 -22.33 0.71 0.73
CA GLY A 2 -23.58 0.10 1.19
C GLY A 2 -23.53 -1.43 1.00
N ASP A 3 -24.45 -2.23 1.51
CA ASP A 3 -25.08 -2.10 2.83
C ASP A 3 -24.21 -2.92 3.80
N ILE A 4 -24.05 -2.48 5.06
CA ILE A 4 -22.90 -2.90 5.88
C ILE A 4 -23.20 -2.91 7.38
N ASP A 5 -23.06 -4.07 8.04
CA ASP A 5 -22.87 -4.22 9.49
C ASP A 5 -21.55 -5.01 9.68
N ASP A 6 -20.52 -4.61 10.45
CA ASP A 6 -20.33 -3.46 11.34
C ASP A 6 -18.97 -2.74 11.06
N SER A 7 -18.77 -2.29 9.81
CA SER A 7 -17.50 -1.70 9.28
C SER A 7 -17.02 -0.37 9.91
N SER A 8 -15.72 -0.01 9.76
CA SER A 8 -15.17 1.29 10.19
C SER A 8 -14.14 1.90 9.22
N ILE A 9 -14.38 3.12 8.72
CA ILE A 9 -13.55 3.77 7.70
C ILE A 9 -13.17 5.20 8.14
N ASP A 10 -11.89 5.57 8.11
CA ASP A 10 -11.38 6.88 8.59
C ASP A 10 -10.39 7.52 7.60
N LEU A 11 -10.80 8.62 6.96
CA LEU A 11 -10.00 9.35 5.97
C LEU A 11 -9.52 10.70 6.55
N ARG A 12 -8.22 11.03 6.51
CA ARG A 12 -7.73 12.36 6.98
C ARG A 12 -6.61 12.99 6.16
N GLN A 13 -6.95 14.04 5.43
CA GLN A 13 -5.98 14.90 4.73
C GLN A 13 -5.56 16.09 5.61
N SER A 14 -4.39 16.68 5.34
CA SER A 14 -3.90 17.91 5.99
C SER A 14 -3.03 18.70 5.00
N GLY A 15 -3.34 19.99 4.84
CA GLY A 15 -2.93 20.78 3.67
C GLY A 15 -1.42 20.99 3.54
N HIS A 16 -0.87 21.05 2.33
CA HIS A 16 -1.55 21.51 1.11
C HIS A 16 -1.57 20.49 -0.04
N ASN A 17 -2.60 20.61 -0.89
CA ASN A 17 -2.83 19.83 -2.11
C ASN A 17 -2.90 18.32 -1.85
N GLN A 18 -4.10 17.80 -1.63
CA GLN A 18 -4.34 16.41 -1.25
C GLN A 18 -5.59 15.91 -1.97
N GLU A 19 -5.55 14.70 -2.53
CA GLU A 19 -6.68 14.09 -3.24
C GLU A 19 -6.89 12.64 -2.80
N ILE A 20 -8.16 12.27 -2.62
CA ILE A 20 -8.65 10.91 -2.39
C ILE A 20 -9.81 10.72 -3.37
N GLY A 21 -9.78 9.68 -4.21
CA GLY A 21 -10.82 9.49 -5.21
C GLY A 21 -10.73 8.20 -6.04
N TRP A 22 -11.75 7.98 -6.86
CA TRP A 22 -11.84 6.87 -7.80
C TRP A 22 -10.86 7.05 -8.97
N VAL A 23 -10.30 5.95 -9.50
CA VAL A 23 -9.23 5.97 -10.52
C VAL A 23 -9.67 5.31 -11.83
N ASP A 24 -9.35 5.97 -12.96
CA ASP A 24 -10.08 5.83 -14.22
C ASP A 24 -9.88 4.49 -14.97
N TRP A 25 -8.83 3.74 -14.65
CA TRP A 25 -8.54 2.44 -15.24
C TRP A 25 -9.40 1.27 -14.74
N TRP A 26 -10.21 1.46 -13.69
CA TRP A 26 -11.05 0.39 -13.12
C TRP A 26 -12.37 0.13 -13.88
N GLY A 27 -12.59 0.77 -15.03
CA GLY A 27 -13.85 0.70 -15.76
C GLY A 27 -14.95 1.55 -15.11
N SER A 28 -16.21 1.46 -15.55
CA SER A 28 -17.29 2.36 -15.06
C SER A 28 -17.83 1.94 -13.67
N GLY A 29 -16.96 1.90 -12.66
CA GLY A 29 -17.19 1.28 -11.34
C GLY A 29 -18.44 1.74 -10.59
N ALA A 30 -18.93 2.96 -10.85
CA ALA A 30 -20.19 3.49 -10.34
C ALA A 30 -21.45 2.65 -10.65
N ALA A 31 -21.34 1.63 -11.52
CA ALA A 31 -22.42 0.70 -11.83
C ALA A 31 -22.29 -0.70 -11.17
N TRP A 32 -21.16 -1.03 -10.53
CA TRP A 32 -20.80 -2.41 -10.16
C TRP A 32 -20.62 -2.71 -8.66
N GLY A 33 -20.73 -1.70 -7.79
CA GLY A 33 -20.79 -1.88 -6.33
C GLY A 33 -19.42 -1.99 -5.69
N GLY A 34 -18.94 -0.86 -5.17
CA GLY A 34 -17.65 -0.73 -4.48
C GLY A 34 -17.43 0.73 -4.07
N ASP A 35 -16.23 1.02 -3.56
CA ASP A 35 -15.95 2.22 -2.77
C ASP A 35 -16.99 2.42 -1.64
N VAL A 36 -17.26 1.50 -0.71
CA VAL A 36 -16.82 0.11 -0.46
C VAL A 36 -18.09 -0.67 -0.06
N ASP A 37 -18.27 -1.92 -0.51
CA ASP A 37 -19.52 -2.68 -0.32
C ASP A 37 -19.25 -4.13 0.20
N TYR A 38 -20.19 -4.71 0.96
CA TYR A 38 -20.14 -5.93 1.82
C TYR A 38 -19.64 -5.71 3.28
N ASP A 39 -20.11 -6.59 4.17
CA ASP A 39 -19.98 -6.56 5.65
C ASP A 39 -18.53 -6.57 6.19
N ASP A 40 -18.34 -6.06 7.40
CA ASP A 40 -17.10 -6.10 8.19
C ASP A 40 -15.81 -5.68 7.45
N GLN A 41 -15.67 -4.38 7.13
CA GLN A 41 -14.48 -3.79 6.47
C GLN A 41 -13.81 -2.74 7.38
N GLU A 42 -12.46 -2.65 7.46
CA GLU A 42 -11.78 -1.56 8.20
C GLU A 42 -10.67 -0.83 7.40
N ILE A 43 -10.95 0.40 6.93
CA ILE A 43 -10.13 1.09 5.89
C ILE A 43 -9.77 2.51 6.32
N LYS A 44 -8.49 2.82 6.60
CA LYS A 44 -8.08 4.06 7.30
C LYS A 44 -6.85 4.72 6.65
N VAL A 45 -6.97 5.96 6.17
CA VAL A 45 -6.23 6.49 4.93
C VAL A 45 -5.89 7.93 5.56
N TRP A 46 -4.64 8.42 5.46
CA TRP A 46 -4.35 9.86 5.65
C TRP A 46 -3.18 10.44 4.86
N GLN A 47 -3.15 11.77 4.78
CA GLN A 47 -2.19 12.58 4.01
C GLN A 47 -1.83 13.86 4.77
N ASN A 48 -0.57 14.29 4.76
CA ASN A 48 -0.12 15.59 5.26
C ASN A 48 1.12 16.07 4.49
N CYS A 49 1.16 17.36 4.15
CA CYS A 49 2.37 18.00 3.62
C CYS A 49 2.72 19.27 4.42
N THR A 50 3.85 19.25 5.10
CA THR A 50 4.21 20.27 6.11
C THR A 50 4.87 21.51 5.51
N LYS A 51 5.37 21.42 4.27
CA LYS A 51 5.84 22.59 3.54
C LYS A 51 4.70 23.54 3.20
N SER A 52 4.99 24.85 3.20
CA SER A 52 4.04 25.82 2.68
C SER A 52 3.80 25.58 1.18
N ALA A 53 2.63 25.93 0.67
CA ALA A 53 2.34 25.87 -0.76
C ALA A 53 3.39 26.63 -1.62
N SER A 54 4.01 27.66 -1.06
CA SER A 54 5.11 28.43 -1.66
C SER A 54 6.49 27.77 -1.62
N ALA A 55 6.67 26.67 -0.86
CA ALA A 55 7.94 25.99 -0.63
C ALA A 55 8.03 24.60 -1.30
N GLY A 56 7.13 24.30 -2.24
CA GLY A 56 7.09 23.02 -2.96
C GLY A 56 6.38 21.93 -2.16
N CYS A 57 5.09 22.15 -1.91
CA CYS A 57 4.18 21.17 -1.31
C CYS A 57 3.33 20.56 -2.43
N ASN A 58 3.72 19.37 -2.89
CA ASN A 58 3.15 18.72 -4.08
C ASN A 58 1.92 17.88 -3.72
N LYS A 59 1.07 17.55 -4.71
CA LYS A 59 -0.17 16.79 -4.47
C LYS A 59 0.15 15.39 -3.92
N ASN A 60 -0.40 14.97 -2.79
CA ASN A 60 -0.54 13.52 -2.56
C ASN A 60 -1.91 13.05 -3.06
N ASP A 61 -1.92 11.83 -3.59
CA ASP A 61 -3.03 11.22 -4.31
C ASP A 61 -3.23 9.81 -3.77
N VAL A 62 -4.48 9.40 -3.54
CA VAL A 62 -4.80 7.99 -3.31
C VAL A 62 -6.16 7.61 -3.89
N GLY A 63 -6.21 6.45 -4.53
CA GLY A 63 -7.45 5.75 -4.84
C GLY A 63 -7.53 4.35 -4.28
N PHE A 64 -8.77 3.86 -4.15
CA PHE A 64 -9.11 2.50 -3.74
C PHE A 64 -10.30 1.99 -4.58
N HIS A 65 -10.49 0.67 -4.60
CA HIS A 65 -11.76 0.01 -4.90
C HIS A 65 -11.77 -1.38 -4.24
N ILE A 66 -12.70 -1.63 -3.29
CA ILE A 66 -12.83 -2.92 -2.59
C ILE A 66 -14.27 -3.41 -2.74
N SER A 67 -14.46 -4.68 -3.10
CA SER A 67 -15.79 -5.28 -3.34
C SER A 67 -15.78 -6.81 -3.27
N TYR A 68 -16.88 -7.42 -2.83
CA TYR A 68 -17.06 -8.85 -2.54
C TYR A 68 -16.13 -9.42 -1.43
N GLY A 69 -16.75 -9.94 -0.38
CA GLY A 69 -16.07 -10.59 0.75
C GLY A 69 -16.09 -9.73 2.02
N THR A 70 -15.69 -10.34 3.13
CA THR A 70 -15.82 -9.83 4.50
C THR A 70 -14.46 -9.75 5.20
N ASP A 71 -14.39 -9.10 6.35
CA ASP A 71 -13.20 -9.09 7.22
C ASP A 71 -11.94 -8.45 6.58
N ASN A 72 -12.11 -7.56 5.59
CA ASN A 72 -10.98 -6.94 4.89
C ASN A 72 -10.53 -5.63 5.57
N THR A 73 -9.22 -5.36 5.58
CA THR A 73 -8.63 -4.15 6.15
C THR A 73 -7.61 -3.48 5.23
N LEU A 74 -7.55 -2.14 5.24
CA LEU A 74 -6.61 -1.35 4.43
C LEU A 74 -6.19 -0.05 5.16
N TRP A 75 -4.97 0.02 5.69
CA TRP A 75 -4.54 1.09 6.60
C TRP A 75 -3.33 1.89 6.05
N TRP A 76 -3.55 2.98 5.31
CA TRP A 76 -2.50 3.71 4.57
C TRP A 76 -2.12 5.07 5.21
N GLY A 77 -0.97 5.64 4.81
CA GLY A 77 -0.64 7.03 5.16
C GLY A 77 0.47 7.69 4.32
N GLN A 78 0.43 9.01 4.19
CA GLN A 78 1.43 9.84 3.49
C GLN A 78 1.74 11.07 4.38
N GLY A 79 2.88 11.12 5.07
CA GLY A 79 3.21 12.21 6.00
C GLY A 79 2.71 12.09 7.47
N TYR A 80 2.10 10.97 7.85
CA TYR A 80 1.84 10.56 9.26
C TYR A 80 2.27 9.10 9.54
N TYR A 81 3.45 8.88 10.12
CA TYR A 81 4.11 7.57 10.23
C TYR A 81 3.80 6.80 11.52
N PHE A 82 4.07 5.49 11.49
CA PHE A 82 4.00 4.54 12.62
C PHE A 82 5.33 3.77 12.78
N SER A 83 5.49 2.99 13.85
CA SER A 83 6.73 2.24 14.10
C SER A 83 6.83 0.88 13.42
N ASP A 84 5.71 0.16 13.29
CA ASP A 84 5.70 -1.23 12.83
C ASP A 84 4.27 -1.72 12.48
N ARG A 85 4.17 -2.97 12.00
CA ARG A 85 2.94 -3.67 11.63
C ARG A 85 1.84 -3.58 12.72
N THR A 86 2.22 -3.65 14.00
CA THR A 86 1.29 -3.68 15.14
C THR A 86 0.94 -2.31 15.73
N ASP A 87 1.65 -1.24 15.36
CA ASP A 87 1.39 0.11 15.87
C ASP A 87 0.03 0.66 15.37
N THR A 88 -0.76 1.18 16.30
CA THR A 88 -2.10 1.75 16.06
C THR A 88 -2.13 3.28 16.09
N SER A 89 -0.97 3.94 15.97
CA SER A 89 -0.78 5.38 16.27
C SER A 89 -0.41 6.24 15.05
N TRP A 90 -0.62 7.56 15.16
CA TRP A 90 -0.15 8.56 14.18
C TRP A 90 1.00 9.41 14.71
N THR A 91 2.12 9.43 13.99
CA THR A 91 3.23 10.36 14.22
C THR A 91 3.37 11.35 13.05
N TYR A 92 3.17 12.64 13.32
CA TYR A 92 3.21 13.70 12.30
C TYR A 92 4.61 13.92 11.74
N ASP A 93 4.79 13.94 10.41
CA ASP A 93 6.03 14.40 9.80
C ASP A 93 6.11 15.93 9.76
N ASN A 94 7.14 16.51 10.37
CA ASN A 94 7.37 17.95 10.33
C ASN A 94 8.15 18.45 9.09
N SER A 95 8.46 17.57 8.13
CA SER A 95 9.36 17.86 6.98
C SER A 95 8.78 17.61 5.56
N GLU A 96 7.72 16.80 5.44
CA GLU A 96 7.07 16.35 4.19
C GLU A 96 6.79 17.46 3.16
N GLY A 97 7.04 17.18 1.87
CA GLY A 97 6.82 18.07 0.72
C GLY A 97 6.01 17.46 -0.44
N GLY A 98 5.40 16.31 -0.21
CA GLY A 98 4.34 15.71 -1.01
C GLY A 98 4.75 15.15 -2.36
N GLY A 99 3.74 14.86 -3.19
CA GLY A 99 3.87 14.25 -4.51
C GLY A 99 3.54 12.76 -4.54
N HIS A 100 3.16 12.18 -3.40
CA HIS A 100 2.96 10.74 -3.23
C HIS A 100 1.70 10.23 -3.95
N THR A 101 1.68 8.97 -4.34
CA THR A 101 0.51 8.34 -4.99
C THR A 101 0.33 6.92 -4.45
N ALA A 102 -0.89 6.51 -4.10
CA ALA A 102 -1.21 5.11 -3.79
C ALA A 102 -2.50 4.65 -4.49
N ASN A 103 -2.61 3.38 -4.85
CA ASN A 103 -3.77 2.82 -5.56
C ASN A 103 -4.05 1.40 -5.06
N PHE A 104 -5.30 1.07 -4.75
CA PHE A 104 -5.66 -0.22 -4.14
C PHE A 104 -6.88 -0.87 -4.81
N ASP A 105 -6.89 -2.19 -4.94
CA ASP A 105 -7.94 -2.96 -5.61
C ASP A 105 -8.04 -4.36 -4.95
N ILE A 106 -9.10 -4.67 -4.19
CA ILE A 106 -9.15 -5.86 -3.31
C ILE A 106 -10.51 -6.58 -3.37
N HIS A 107 -10.51 -7.90 -3.61
CA HIS A 107 -11.72 -8.75 -3.61
C HIS A 107 -11.45 -10.14 -3.00
N GLY A 108 -12.28 -10.56 -2.02
CA GLY A 108 -12.12 -11.79 -1.22
C GLY A 108 -12.36 -11.51 0.27
N SER A 109 -12.23 -12.52 1.14
CA SER A 109 -12.36 -12.33 2.61
C SER A 109 -11.02 -12.32 3.34
N SER A 110 -10.98 -11.70 4.53
CA SER A 110 -9.83 -11.72 5.45
C SER A 110 -8.53 -11.11 4.91
N ASN A 111 -8.59 -10.15 3.99
CA ASN A 111 -7.38 -9.49 3.47
C ASN A 111 -6.92 -8.35 4.38
N SER A 112 -5.61 -8.11 4.48
CA SER A 112 -5.02 -6.98 5.20
C SER A 112 -3.94 -6.30 4.35
N VAL A 113 -3.96 -4.96 4.26
CA VAL A 113 -2.87 -4.19 3.63
C VAL A 113 -2.59 -2.91 4.42
N LYS A 114 -1.33 -2.53 4.71
CA LYS A 114 -1.04 -1.33 5.53
C LYS A 114 0.27 -0.59 5.21
N GLY A 115 0.18 0.73 5.01
CA GLY A 115 1.29 1.70 5.01
C GLY A 115 1.96 2.03 3.67
N TYR A 116 2.95 2.94 3.63
CA TYR A 116 3.10 4.22 4.35
C TYR A 116 4.23 5.01 3.66
N GLN A 117 4.12 6.33 3.44
CA GLN A 117 5.08 7.07 2.61
C GLN A 117 5.52 8.43 3.20
N ARG A 118 6.80 8.79 2.99
CA ARG A 118 7.44 10.04 3.42
C ARG A 118 8.55 10.49 2.46
N ASN A 119 8.86 11.79 2.46
CA ASN A 119 10.02 12.35 1.76
C ASN A 119 10.65 13.52 2.55
N CYS A 120 11.57 14.27 1.92
CA CYS A 120 12.17 15.51 2.43
C CYS A 120 13.08 15.44 3.68
N SER A 121 13.36 14.28 4.28
CA SER A 121 14.04 14.20 5.60
C SER A 121 15.43 14.86 5.66
N ALA A 122 16.15 14.98 4.53
CA ALA A 122 17.27 15.92 4.40
C ALA A 122 17.21 16.84 3.14
N GLY A 123 16.00 17.07 2.61
CA GLY A 123 15.72 18.11 1.62
C GLY A 123 15.27 17.64 0.22
N ALA A 124 15.40 16.36 -0.13
CA ALA A 124 14.94 15.82 -1.41
C ALA A 124 13.45 15.41 -1.38
N CYS A 125 12.64 16.02 -2.25
CA CYS A 125 11.17 16.08 -2.10
C CYS A 125 10.42 15.70 -3.38
N SER A 126 10.61 14.47 -3.84
CA SER A 126 9.77 13.85 -4.87
C SER A 126 8.79 12.87 -4.23
N GLY A 127 7.66 12.64 -4.88
CA GLY A 127 6.73 11.58 -4.49
C GLY A 127 7.31 10.17 -4.56
N HIS A 128 6.62 9.27 -3.86
CA HIS A 128 6.74 7.81 -3.96
C HIS A 128 5.41 7.25 -4.48
N THR A 129 5.41 6.12 -5.20
CA THR A 129 4.18 5.48 -5.70
C THR A 129 3.97 4.09 -5.12
N ALA A 130 2.72 3.76 -4.82
CA ALA A 130 2.23 2.40 -4.57
C ALA A 130 1.04 2.07 -5.50
N LYS A 131 0.94 0.82 -5.98
CA LYS A 131 -0.23 0.31 -6.69
C LYS A 131 -0.42 -1.20 -6.47
N ILE A 132 -1.39 -1.57 -5.63
CA ILE A 132 -1.51 -2.92 -5.06
C ILE A 132 -2.89 -3.53 -5.40
N TYR A 133 -2.87 -4.81 -5.80
CA TYR A 133 -4.06 -5.63 -6.10
C TYR A 133 -4.06 -6.89 -5.23
N ALA A 134 -5.18 -7.27 -4.60
CA ALA A 134 -5.30 -8.51 -3.83
C ALA A 134 -6.62 -9.25 -4.11
N TYR A 135 -6.52 -10.49 -4.60
CA TYR A 135 -7.64 -11.30 -5.05
C TYR A 135 -7.54 -12.73 -4.52
N GLY A 136 -8.50 -13.10 -3.66
CA GLY A 136 -8.50 -14.35 -2.91
C GLY A 136 -8.68 -14.08 -1.41
N ASN A 137 -8.63 -15.13 -0.61
CA ASN A 137 -8.74 -14.98 0.85
C ASN A 137 -7.37 -14.97 1.52
N ASP A 138 -7.33 -14.43 2.74
CA ASP A 138 -6.24 -14.64 3.69
C ASP A 138 -4.86 -14.19 3.12
N ASN A 139 -4.79 -12.96 2.60
CA ASN A 139 -3.54 -12.29 2.19
C ASN A 139 -3.24 -11.10 3.12
N ASP A 140 -2.01 -10.93 3.58
CA ASP A 140 -1.63 -9.83 4.49
C ASP A 140 -0.32 -9.12 4.08
N VAL A 141 -0.35 -7.81 3.79
CA VAL A 141 0.80 -7.06 3.24
C VAL A 141 1.03 -5.69 3.90
N PHE A 142 2.19 -5.47 4.51
CA PHE A 142 2.54 -4.17 5.10
C PHE A 142 3.81 -3.56 4.47
N VAL A 143 3.79 -2.23 4.28
CA VAL A 143 4.72 -1.52 3.40
C VAL A 143 5.15 -0.19 4.02
N ILE A 144 6.42 0.21 3.85
CA ILE A 144 6.90 1.57 4.14
C ILE A 144 7.87 2.05 3.05
N GLN A 145 7.70 3.31 2.60
CA GLN A 145 8.60 4.02 1.68
C GLN A 145 9.01 5.37 2.29
N ASP A 146 10.05 5.36 3.11
CA ASP A 146 10.69 6.53 3.72
C ASP A 146 12.09 6.78 3.09
N SER A 147 12.85 7.74 3.58
CA SER A 147 12.72 9.04 2.95
C SER A 147 13.55 9.24 1.68
N ASP A 148 13.34 10.41 1.09
CA ASP A 148 14.14 11.00 0.02
C ASP A 148 14.04 10.28 -1.35
N GLY A 149 14.02 11.09 -2.41
CA GLY A 149 13.48 10.71 -3.71
C GLY A 149 14.20 9.59 -4.47
N SER A 150 13.52 8.68 -5.17
CA SER A 150 12.07 8.43 -5.32
C SER A 150 11.86 6.92 -5.40
N LYS A 151 10.80 6.38 -4.80
CA LYS A 151 10.62 4.93 -4.64
C LYS A 151 9.22 4.48 -5.07
N ASN A 152 9.15 3.34 -5.76
CA ASN A 152 7.91 2.80 -6.35
C ASN A 152 7.70 1.32 -5.98
N LEU A 153 6.46 0.93 -5.70
CA LEU A 153 6.02 -0.46 -5.50
C LEU A 153 4.69 -0.76 -6.20
N ASP A 154 4.70 -1.71 -7.13
CA ASP A 154 3.47 -2.32 -7.69
C ASP A 154 3.37 -3.79 -7.22
N LEU A 155 2.22 -4.27 -6.74
CA LEU A 155 2.06 -5.63 -6.18
C LEU A 155 0.72 -6.28 -6.56
N THR A 156 0.67 -7.62 -6.69
CA THR A 156 -0.54 -8.38 -7.04
C THR A 156 -0.58 -9.78 -6.40
N ILE A 157 -1.62 -10.13 -5.64
CA ILE A 157 -1.78 -11.48 -5.04
C ILE A 157 -3.27 -11.90 -5.03
N GLY A 158 -3.83 -12.66 -5.98
CA GLY A 158 -3.26 -13.17 -7.24
C GLY A 158 -4.35 -13.79 -8.14
N THR A 159 -4.01 -14.22 -9.36
CA THR A 159 -4.94 -14.98 -10.24
C THR A 159 -4.19 -16.05 -11.05
N ALA A 160 -4.85 -17.05 -11.64
CA ALA A 160 -5.41 -16.86 -12.99
C ALA A 160 -6.95 -16.72 -13.04
N TYR A 161 -7.67 -17.35 -12.10
CA TYR A 161 -9.06 -17.01 -11.74
C TYR A 161 -9.29 -17.29 -10.24
N VAL A 162 -8.47 -16.62 -9.41
CA VAL A 162 -8.50 -16.55 -7.94
C VAL A 162 -8.19 -17.86 -7.19
N ALA A 163 -7.10 -17.83 -6.42
CA ALA A 163 -6.84 -18.75 -5.30
C ALA A 163 -5.75 -18.14 -4.39
N SER A 164 -6.11 -17.87 -3.14
CA SER A 164 -5.21 -17.56 -2.03
C SER A 164 -5.72 -18.25 -0.76
N ASN A 165 -4.78 -18.60 0.11
CA ASN A 165 -4.99 -19.13 1.45
C ASN A 165 -3.62 -19.09 2.18
N ASP A 166 -3.36 -17.97 2.85
CA ASP A 166 -2.19 -17.59 3.66
C ASP A 166 -0.94 -17.15 2.86
N ASN A 167 -0.90 -15.91 2.36
CA ASN A 167 0.35 -15.26 1.93
C ASN A 167 0.61 -13.98 2.76
N GLU A 168 1.80 -13.86 3.35
CA GLU A 168 2.18 -12.72 4.20
C GLU A 168 3.48 -12.06 3.67
N VAL A 169 3.47 -10.74 3.47
CA VAL A 169 4.55 -10.01 2.79
C VAL A 169 4.84 -8.65 3.45
N ASP A 170 6.11 -8.37 3.77
CA ASP A 170 6.55 -7.06 4.28
C ASP A 170 7.64 -6.42 3.40
N VAL A 171 7.48 -5.12 3.09
CA VAL A 171 8.38 -4.38 2.18
C VAL A 171 8.76 -2.99 2.71
N GLU A 172 10.05 -2.78 2.96
CA GLU A 172 10.62 -1.48 3.36
C GLU A 172 11.63 -0.94 2.32
N GLN A 173 11.40 0.28 1.81
CA GLN A 173 12.31 0.98 0.89
C GLN A 173 12.73 2.32 1.52
N THR A 174 14.03 2.51 1.82
CA THR A 174 14.47 3.53 2.78
C THR A 174 15.67 4.38 2.33
N GLY A 175 15.55 5.71 2.41
CA GLY A 175 16.66 6.68 2.43
C GLY A 175 17.33 6.99 1.08
N TYR A 176 17.84 8.22 0.93
CA TYR A 176 18.72 8.78 -0.13
C TYR A 176 19.17 7.93 -1.35
N ALA A 177 18.24 7.44 -2.17
CA ALA A 177 18.40 7.04 -3.57
C ALA A 177 17.04 6.62 -4.16
N THR A 178 17.02 6.25 -5.45
CA THR A 178 15.85 5.66 -6.10
C THR A 178 15.82 4.14 -5.94
N HIS A 179 14.72 3.59 -5.42
CA HIS A 179 14.52 2.13 -5.26
C HIS A 179 13.19 1.74 -5.93
N SER A 180 13.10 0.55 -6.51
CA SER A 180 11.87 0.14 -7.22
C SER A 180 11.59 -1.36 -7.05
N ALA A 181 10.31 -1.70 -6.91
CA ALA A 181 9.82 -3.06 -6.75
C ALA A 181 8.53 -3.31 -7.56
N THR A 182 8.39 -4.52 -8.13
CA THR A 182 7.16 -4.97 -8.81
C THR A 182 6.95 -6.47 -8.60
N ILE A 183 5.89 -6.88 -7.89
CA ILE A 183 5.76 -8.24 -7.34
C ILE A 183 4.40 -8.90 -7.69
N THR A 184 4.35 -10.21 -7.91
CA THR A 184 3.12 -10.97 -8.18
C THR A 184 3.17 -12.42 -7.66
N LEU A 185 2.23 -12.85 -6.82
CA LEU A 185 2.21 -14.23 -6.29
C LEU A 185 0.88 -14.94 -6.62
N ALA A 186 0.95 -16.18 -7.11
CA ALA A 186 -0.24 -16.99 -7.43
C ALA A 186 0.04 -18.50 -7.34
N GLY A 187 -0.53 -19.16 -6.33
CA GLY A 187 -0.43 -20.61 -6.10
C GLY A 187 -1.30 -21.03 -4.90
N SER A 188 -1.64 -22.31 -4.82
CA SER A 188 -2.61 -22.83 -3.83
C SER A 188 -2.02 -23.23 -2.47
N TYR A 189 -0.87 -22.66 -2.09
CA TYR A 189 -0.15 -22.98 -0.85
C TYR A 189 0.59 -21.74 -0.32
N PRO A 190 0.87 -21.67 0.99
CA PRO A 190 1.40 -20.45 1.61
C PRO A 190 2.75 -19.98 1.07
N THR A 191 2.91 -18.65 1.02
CA THR A 191 4.18 -17.99 0.68
C THR A 191 4.48 -16.84 1.66
N ASP A 192 5.67 -16.88 2.26
CA ASP A 192 6.24 -15.84 3.13
C ASP A 192 7.37 -15.10 2.38
N LEU A 193 7.33 -13.76 2.37
CA LEU A 193 8.28 -12.91 1.64
C LEU A 193 8.67 -11.63 2.41
N TRP A 194 9.97 -11.50 2.68
CA TRP A 194 10.59 -10.27 3.19
C TRP A 194 11.46 -9.56 2.14
N LEU A 195 11.27 -8.25 1.96
CA LEU A 195 12.12 -7.40 1.11
C LEU A 195 12.53 -6.09 1.82
N LYS A 196 13.85 -5.89 1.99
CA LYS A 196 14.41 -4.59 2.40
C LYS A 196 15.38 -4.02 1.35
N GLN A 197 15.21 -2.73 1.05
CA GLN A 197 16.08 -1.94 0.17
C GLN A 197 16.57 -0.69 0.92
N GLU A 198 17.88 -0.60 1.16
CA GLU A 198 18.54 0.51 1.86
C GLU A 198 19.88 0.87 1.22
N GLY A 199 20.38 2.10 1.45
CA GLY A 199 21.71 2.53 1.03
C GLY A 199 21.72 3.68 0.02
N GLY A 200 22.84 4.42 -0.03
CA GLY A 200 22.99 5.65 -0.81
C GLY A 200 23.15 5.48 -2.33
N SER A 201 22.60 4.42 -2.92
CA SER A 201 22.73 4.12 -4.35
C SER A 201 21.48 3.41 -4.89
N ALA A 202 21.20 3.57 -6.18
CA ALA A 202 19.94 3.12 -6.77
C ALA A 202 19.82 1.59 -6.86
N GLN A 203 18.65 1.06 -6.51
CA GLN A 203 18.34 -0.38 -6.46
C GLN A 203 17.04 -0.71 -7.19
N THR A 204 16.91 -1.94 -7.71
CA THR A 204 15.71 -2.40 -8.42
C THR A 204 15.44 -3.88 -8.15
N TYR A 205 14.17 -4.25 -8.00
CA TYR A 205 13.70 -5.61 -7.72
C TYR A 205 12.40 -5.93 -8.47
N SER A 206 12.14 -7.21 -8.76
CA SER A 206 10.84 -7.71 -9.21
C SER A 206 10.73 -9.22 -8.98
N LEU A 207 9.52 -9.74 -8.73
CA LEU A 207 9.26 -11.17 -8.51
C LEU A 207 7.91 -11.60 -9.08
N SER A 208 7.85 -12.79 -9.70
CA SER A 208 6.60 -13.50 -10.00
C SER A 208 6.73 -14.99 -9.69
N GLN A 209 5.77 -15.59 -8.97
CA GLN A 209 5.95 -16.95 -8.45
C GLN A 209 4.66 -17.77 -8.22
N ASN A 210 4.82 -19.09 -8.38
CA ASN A 210 3.90 -20.16 -7.99
C ASN A 210 4.74 -21.23 -7.24
N CYS A 211 4.32 -21.65 -6.04
CA CYS A 211 5.00 -22.68 -5.24
C CYS A 211 4.07 -23.87 -4.93
N GLN A 212 4.60 -25.09 -5.04
CA GLN A 212 3.80 -26.33 -4.95
C GLN A 212 4.57 -27.46 -4.24
N THR A 213 4.52 -27.46 -2.91
CA THR A 213 4.69 -28.65 -2.07
C THR A 213 3.72 -28.58 -0.89
N SER A 214 3.52 -29.68 -0.15
CA SER A 214 2.58 -29.76 0.98
C SER A 214 2.97 -28.91 2.23
N GLY A 215 3.89 -27.95 2.10
CA GLY A 215 4.41 -27.13 3.20
C GLY A 215 4.83 -25.70 2.83
N GLY A 216 4.34 -25.16 1.71
CA GLY A 216 4.57 -23.75 1.32
C GLY A 216 6.01 -23.41 0.88
N CYS A 217 6.34 -22.12 0.88
CA CYS A 217 7.64 -21.54 0.53
C CYS A 217 7.95 -20.25 1.32
N SER A 218 9.22 -19.97 1.62
CA SER A 218 9.69 -18.74 2.29
C SER A 218 10.84 -18.08 1.53
N ILE A 219 10.87 -16.75 1.45
CA ILE A 219 11.89 -15.95 0.74
C ILE A 219 12.28 -14.72 1.56
N SER A 220 13.57 -14.37 1.57
CA SER A 220 14.08 -13.14 2.19
C SER A 220 15.14 -12.47 1.31
N VAL A 221 15.03 -11.15 1.13
CA VAL A 221 15.92 -10.34 0.29
C VAL A 221 16.32 -9.05 1.02
N THR A 222 17.63 -8.77 1.07
CA THR A 222 18.20 -7.50 1.55
C THR A 222 19.15 -6.93 0.50
N GLN A 223 19.01 -5.66 0.15
CA GLN A 223 19.93 -4.92 -0.72
C GLN A 223 20.51 -3.72 0.06
N ASN A 224 21.85 -3.56 -0.01
CA ASN A 224 22.65 -2.51 0.64
C ASN A 224 23.41 -1.67 -0.41
#